data_AF-A0A2V5MLB4-F1
#
_entry.id   AF-A0A2V5MLB4-F1
#
_cell.length_a   1.000
_cell.length_b   1.000
_cell.length_c   1.000
_cell.angle_alpha   90.00
_cell.angle_beta   90.00
_cell.angle_gamma   90.00
#
_symmetry.space_group_name_H-M   'P 1'
#
loop_
_entity.id
_entity.type
_entity.pdbx_description
1 polymer ?
#
loop_
_entity_poly.entity_id
_entity_poly.type
_entity_poly.pdbx_seq_one_letter_code
_entity_poly.pdbx_strand_id
1 'polypeptide(L)'
;MTNATNVSIVVTVGIAVAQITTFAAGEWQVVKVSGHDYLTVDNISQFYEVPAGVAPAGDKMQLETKKHSLEFVSGSREAMINGARSWLCFPLVEQDGKHLVSRTDVAKTIEPLVRPHRVAVGKVETVVLDPGHGGHDKGQVSKYGYEKDFALDVARKLRPLLQSKGLRVIMTREGDYFVPLEVRAQIANAARNSVFVSIHF
;
A
#
# COMPACT_ATOMS: atom_id res chain seq x y z
N MET A 1 18.39 74.42 -18.74
CA MET A 1 18.13 73.05 -19.26
C MET A 1 18.40 72.07 -18.13
N THR A 2 17.34 71.35 -17.72
CA THR A 2 17.25 70.13 -16.89
C THR A 2 17.88 70.09 -15.48
N ASN A 3 17.05 70.32 -14.46
CA ASN A 3 17.24 69.76 -13.10
C ASN A 3 16.85 68.28 -13.14
N ALA A 4 17.77 67.39 -12.74
CA ALA A 4 17.47 65.97 -12.52
C ALA A 4 17.30 65.73 -11.01
N THR A 5 16.08 65.43 -10.60
CA THR A 5 15.72 65.03 -9.24
C THR A 5 16.08 63.56 -9.05
N ASN A 6 17.06 63.24 -8.20
CA ASN A 6 17.37 61.87 -7.84
C ASN A 6 16.27 61.31 -6.92
N VAL A 7 15.39 60.47 -7.46
CA VAL A 7 14.45 59.66 -6.69
C VAL A 7 15.19 58.42 -6.21
N SER A 8 15.45 58.32 -4.91
CA SER A 8 15.96 57.09 -4.29
C SER A 8 14.78 56.14 -4.07
N ILE A 9 14.71 55.07 -4.85
CA ILE A 9 13.75 53.97 -4.61
C ILE A 9 14.37 53.05 -3.56
N VAL A 10 13.84 53.09 -2.33
CA VAL A 10 14.13 52.09 -1.30
C VAL A 10 13.29 50.86 -1.61
N VAL A 11 13.90 49.80 -2.14
CA VAL A 11 13.26 48.49 -2.29
C VAL A 11 13.43 47.74 -0.98
N THR A 12 12.39 47.76 -0.14
CA THR A 12 12.33 46.90 1.05
C THR A 12 12.03 45.47 0.60
N VAL A 13 13.05 44.63 0.51
CA VAL A 13 12.87 43.19 0.32
C VAL A 13 12.40 42.62 1.66
N GLY A 14 11.08 42.54 1.84
CA GLY A 14 10.49 41.78 2.93
C GLY A 14 10.72 40.30 2.69
N ILE A 15 11.71 39.72 3.36
CA ILE A 15 11.83 38.25 3.45
C ILE A 15 10.67 37.80 4.33
N ALA A 16 9.58 37.38 3.71
CA ALA A 16 8.56 36.59 4.38
C ALA A 16 9.19 35.25 4.75
N VAL A 17 9.72 35.15 5.97
CA VAL A 17 10.03 33.86 6.58
C VAL A 17 8.69 33.21 6.83
N ALA A 18 8.22 32.41 5.85
CA ALA A 18 7.15 31.47 6.10
C ALA A 18 7.63 30.58 7.24
N GLN A 19 7.08 30.78 8.43
CA GLN A 19 7.23 29.83 9.52
C GLN A 19 6.64 28.53 8.99
N ILE A 20 7.51 27.63 8.54
CA ILE A 20 7.16 26.23 8.39
C ILE A 20 6.88 25.81 9.82
N THR A 21 5.61 25.80 10.21
CA THR A 21 5.18 25.10 11.40
C THR A 21 5.57 23.66 11.14
N THR A 22 6.71 23.25 11.70
CA THR A 22 7.00 21.84 11.95
C THR A 22 5.85 21.37 12.81
N PHE A 23 4.84 20.77 12.18
CA PHE A 23 3.92 19.91 12.90
C PHE A 23 4.81 18.84 13.52
N ALA A 24 5.08 18.96 14.81
CA ALA A 24 5.45 17.80 15.59
C ALA A 24 4.36 16.80 15.27
N ALA A 25 4.70 15.70 14.59
CA ALA A 25 3.79 14.59 14.43
C ALA A 25 3.30 14.28 15.85
N GLY A 26 2.02 14.56 16.14
CA GLY A 26 1.46 14.26 17.45
C GLY A 26 1.81 12.80 17.77
N GLU A 27 2.20 12.53 19.00
CA GLU A 27 2.60 11.16 19.38
C GLU A 27 1.53 10.19 18.90
N TRP A 28 1.94 9.21 18.09
CA TRP A 28 1.03 8.18 17.59
C TRP A 28 0.36 7.48 18.77
N GLN A 29 -0.95 7.64 18.90
CA GLN A 29 -1.74 6.97 19.92
C GLN A 29 -1.92 5.50 19.54
N VAL A 30 -1.01 4.67 20.04
CA VAL A 30 -1.06 3.22 19.84
C VAL A 30 -2.07 2.61 20.81
N VAL A 31 -3.09 1.95 20.26
CA VAL A 31 -4.07 1.15 21.01
C VAL A 31 -3.75 -0.33 20.80
N LYS A 32 -3.72 -1.13 21.87
CA LYS A 32 -3.52 -2.58 21.75
C LYS A 32 -4.86 -3.29 21.65
N VAL A 33 -5.06 -4.05 20.57
CA VAL A 33 -6.23 -4.91 20.36
C VAL A 33 -5.75 -6.32 20.08
N SER A 34 -6.12 -7.28 20.93
CA SER A 34 -5.76 -8.70 20.80
C SER A 34 -4.25 -8.94 20.57
N GLY A 35 -3.39 -8.15 21.23
CA GLY A 35 -1.93 -8.25 21.12
C GLY A 35 -1.30 -7.50 19.94
N HIS A 36 -2.09 -6.90 19.05
CA HIS A 36 -1.61 -6.11 17.92
C HIS A 36 -1.70 -4.61 18.19
N ASP A 37 -0.80 -3.84 17.58
CA ASP A 37 -0.79 -2.37 17.66
C ASP A 37 -1.74 -1.78 16.60
N TYR A 38 -2.62 -0.88 17.02
CA TYR A 38 -3.54 -0.13 16.18
C TYR A 38 -3.35 1.37 16.37
N LEU A 39 -3.80 2.15 15.39
CA LEU A 39 -3.77 3.60 15.37
C LEU A 39 -5.19 4.10 15.10
N THR A 40 -5.57 5.21 15.75
CA THR A 40 -6.87 5.81 15.50
C THR A 40 -6.93 6.41 14.10
N VAL A 41 -8.09 6.33 13.47
CA VAL A 41 -8.31 6.96 12.17
C VAL A 41 -8.11 8.47 12.25
N ASP A 42 -8.42 9.12 13.37
CA ASP A 42 -8.12 10.53 13.59
C ASP A 42 -6.62 10.85 13.56
N ASN A 43 -5.79 10.03 14.21
CA ASN A 43 -4.33 10.20 14.15
C ASN A 43 -3.77 9.98 12.75
N ILE A 44 -4.28 8.98 12.04
CA ILE A 44 -3.92 8.71 10.65
C ILE A 44 -4.28 9.92 9.78
N SER A 45 -5.51 10.41 9.93
CA SER A 45 -6.03 11.58 9.21
C SER A 45 -5.17 12.81 9.45
N GLN A 46 -4.88 13.12 10.72
CA GLN A 46 -4.01 14.23 11.10
C GLN A 46 -2.60 14.09 10.50
N PHE A 47 -2.01 12.90 10.56
CA PHE A 47 -0.64 12.67 10.07
C PHE A 47 -0.51 12.74 8.54
N TYR A 48 -1.52 12.29 7.81
CA TYR A 48 -1.56 12.39 6.35
C TYR A 48 -2.13 13.74 5.86
N GLU A 49 -2.44 14.66 6.77
CA GLU A 49 -3.10 15.94 6.48
C GLU A 49 -4.42 15.74 5.71
N VAL A 50 -5.12 14.64 6.04
CA VAL A 50 -6.44 14.32 5.53
C VAL A 50 -7.47 14.85 6.53
N PRO A 51 -8.30 15.87 6.19
CA PRO A 51 -9.40 16.25 7.04
C PRO A 51 -10.23 15.01 7.31
N ALA A 52 -10.45 14.68 8.58
CA ALA A 52 -11.37 13.63 8.97
C ALA A 52 -12.79 14.11 8.66
N GLY A 53 -13.16 14.08 7.38
CA GLY A 53 -14.53 14.18 6.93
C GLY A 53 -15.18 12.83 7.16
N VAL A 54 -15.32 12.42 8.43
CA VAL A 54 -16.07 11.23 8.81
C VAL A 54 -17.53 11.52 8.46
N ALA A 55 -17.90 11.34 7.20
CA ALA A 55 -19.27 11.15 6.82
C ALA A 55 -19.60 9.70 7.21
N PRO A 56 -20.47 9.46 8.21
CA PRO A 56 -20.98 8.12 8.44
C PRO A 56 -21.87 7.81 7.24
N ALA A 57 -21.35 7.10 6.25
CA ALA A 57 -22.14 6.53 5.17
C ALA A 57 -22.47 5.08 5.55
N GLY A 58 -23.23 4.89 6.63
CA GLY A 58 -23.53 3.56 7.18
C GLY A 58 -22.26 2.84 7.68
N ASP A 59 -22.06 1.58 7.29
CA ASP A 59 -20.88 0.77 7.65
C ASP A 59 -19.55 1.31 7.08
N LYS A 60 -19.56 2.41 6.31
CA LYS A 60 -18.39 2.98 5.64
C LYS A 60 -17.97 4.30 6.28
N MET A 61 -16.67 4.41 6.53
CA MET A 61 -16.03 5.64 6.94
C MET A 61 -15.11 6.14 5.83
N GLN A 62 -15.37 7.36 5.36
CA GLN A 62 -14.57 8.01 4.32
C GLN A 62 -13.71 9.12 4.92
N LEU A 63 -12.53 9.33 4.35
CA LEU A 63 -11.61 10.41 4.65
C LEU A 63 -11.11 10.95 3.31
N GLU A 64 -11.39 12.22 3.02
CA GLU A 64 -11.08 12.82 1.71
C GLU A 64 -10.23 14.09 1.84
N THR A 65 -9.26 14.24 0.94
CA THR A 65 -8.58 15.51 0.65
C THR A 65 -8.71 15.87 -0.82
N LYS A 66 -8.24 17.08 -1.16
CA LYS A 66 -7.94 17.48 -2.55
C LYS A 66 -6.95 16.56 -3.29
N LYS A 67 -6.16 15.71 -2.60
CA LYS A 67 -5.03 14.96 -3.18
C LYS A 67 -5.11 13.44 -3.02
N HIS A 68 -5.73 12.95 -1.96
CA HIS A 68 -5.82 11.55 -1.57
C HIS A 68 -7.18 11.23 -0.94
N SER A 69 -7.72 10.05 -1.23
CA SER A 69 -8.93 9.51 -0.60
C SER A 69 -8.62 8.20 0.11
N LEU A 70 -9.13 8.05 1.33
CA LEU A 70 -9.07 6.83 2.12
C LEU A 70 -10.48 6.49 2.58
N GLU A 71 -10.98 5.33 2.18
CA GLU A 71 -12.27 4.83 2.64
C GLU A 71 -12.04 3.49 3.33
N PHE A 72 -12.67 3.31 4.48
CA PHE A 72 -12.63 2.08 5.25
C PHE A 72 -14.05 1.56 5.46
N VAL A 73 -14.20 0.25 5.53
CA VAL A 73 -15.46 -0.39 5.89
C VAL A 73 -15.34 -0.95 7.31
N SER A 74 -16.19 -0.50 8.22
CA SER A 74 -16.21 -0.93 9.63
C SER A 74 -16.41 -2.44 9.74
N GLY A 75 -15.65 -3.08 10.62
CA GLY A 75 -15.65 -4.53 10.79
C GLY A 75 -15.10 -5.33 9.59
N SER A 76 -14.61 -4.67 8.54
CA SER A 76 -14.11 -5.29 7.32
C SER A 76 -12.65 -4.97 7.08
N ARG A 77 -12.00 -5.85 6.31
CA ARG A 77 -10.63 -5.66 5.80
C ARG A 77 -10.60 -4.84 4.50
N GLU A 78 -11.75 -4.51 3.94
CA GLU A 78 -11.84 -3.73 2.72
C GLU A 78 -11.54 -2.25 2.98
N ALA A 79 -10.65 -1.68 2.17
CA ALA A 79 -10.37 -0.26 2.11
C ALA A 79 -10.32 0.21 0.65
N MET A 80 -10.65 1.48 0.42
CA MET A 80 -10.40 2.18 -0.85
C MET A 80 -9.30 3.20 -0.62
N ILE A 81 -8.24 3.16 -1.42
CA ILE A 81 -7.11 4.08 -1.29
C ILE A 81 -6.88 4.72 -2.66
N ASN A 82 -7.14 6.02 -2.78
CA ASN A 82 -7.09 6.77 -4.03
C ASN A 82 -7.93 6.12 -5.15
N GLY A 83 -9.12 5.59 -4.80
CA GLY A 83 -10.01 4.89 -5.73
C GLY A 83 -9.60 3.45 -6.08
N ALA A 84 -8.50 2.93 -5.50
CA ALA A 84 -8.08 1.55 -5.66
C ALA A 84 -8.49 0.71 -4.44
N ARG A 85 -9.21 -0.39 -4.69
CA ARG A 85 -9.59 -1.34 -3.64
C ARG A 85 -8.34 -2.03 -3.09
N SER A 86 -8.18 -2.00 -1.78
CA SER A 86 -7.09 -2.61 -1.03
C SER A 86 -7.65 -3.50 0.08
N TRP A 87 -6.99 -4.62 0.35
CA TRP A 87 -7.32 -5.52 1.44
C TRP A 87 -6.29 -5.38 2.57
N LEU A 88 -6.75 -4.92 3.73
CA LEU A 88 -5.95 -4.82 4.94
C LEU A 88 -5.63 -6.21 5.50
N CYS A 89 -4.59 -6.33 6.31
CA CYS A 89 -4.26 -7.53 7.07
C CYS A 89 -5.32 -7.80 8.15
N PHE A 90 -5.78 -6.75 8.83
CA PHE A 90 -6.77 -6.82 9.91
C PHE A 90 -8.01 -5.98 9.58
N PRO A 91 -9.20 -6.36 10.08
CA PRO A 91 -10.39 -5.55 9.89
C PRO A 91 -10.24 -4.19 10.60
N LEU A 92 -10.96 -3.18 10.12
CA LEU A 92 -11.15 -1.95 10.87
C LEU A 92 -11.90 -2.28 12.17
N VAL A 93 -11.28 -2.00 13.32
CA VAL A 93 -11.85 -2.27 14.64
C VAL A 93 -12.48 -1.00 15.19
N GLU A 94 -13.63 -1.13 15.86
CA GLU A 94 -14.19 -0.08 16.69
C GLU A 94 -13.96 -0.43 18.16
N GLN A 95 -13.39 0.50 18.92
CA GLN A 95 -13.21 0.36 20.37
C GLN A 95 -13.35 1.73 21.03
N ASP A 96 -14.17 1.80 22.08
CA ASP A 96 -14.43 3.03 22.86
C ASP A 96 -14.86 4.23 21.98
N GLY A 97 -15.69 3.96 20.96
CA GLY A 97 -16.16 4.95 20.00
C GLY A 97 -15.10 5.46 19.02
N LYS A 98 -13.92 4.82 18.97
CA LYS A 98 -12.84 5.13 18.03
C LYS A 98 -12.68 4.02 17.00
N HIS A 99 -12.48 4.42 15.75
CA HIS A 99 -12.11 3.50 14.69
C HIS A 99 -10.58 3.35 14.60
N LEU A 100 -10.15 2.10 14.49
CA LEU A 100 -8.76 1.68 14.65
C LEU A 100 -8.31 0.90 13.42
N VAL A 101 -7.20 1.34 12.82
CA VAL A 101 -6.51 0.63 11.73
C VAL A 101 -5.22 0.04 12.29
N SER A 102 -4.87 -1.18 11.90
CA SER A 102 -3.64 -1.80 12.40
C SER A 102 -2.41 -0.98 11.98
N ARG A 103 -1.43 -0.86 12.88
CA ARG A 103 -0.17 -0.17 12.58
C ARG A 103 0.57 -0.81 11.39
N THR A 104 0.44 -2.13 11.25
CA THR A 104 0.97 -2.87 10.11
C THR A 104 0.35 -2.39 8.81
N ASP A 105 -0.98 -2.25 8.76
CA ASP A 105 -1.70 -1.79 7.58
C ASP A 105 -1.38 -0.34 7.22
N VAL A 106 -1.25 0.53 8.24
CA VAL A 106 -0.79 1.91 8.02
C VAL A 106 0.60 1.92 7.37
N ALA A 107 1.54 1.14 7.90
CA ALA A 107 2.92 1.15 7.45
C ALA A 107 3.16 0.40 6.12
N LYS A 108 2.40 -0.67 5.86
CA LYS A 108 2.65 -1.61 4.75
C LYS A 108 1.67 -1.50 3.60
N THR A 109 0.49 -0.92 3.83
CA THR A 109 -0.56 -0.79 2.80
C THR A 109 -0.86 0.68 2.51
N ILE A 110 -1.14 1.47 3.54
CA ILE A 110 -1.58 2.87 3.37
C ILE A 110 -0.42 3.79 2.99
N GLU A 111 0.68 3.80 3.75
CA GLU A 111 1.83 4.68 3.49
C GLU A 111 2.37 4.57 2.06
N PRO A 112 2.62 3.36 1.50
CA PRO A 112 3.12 3.23 0.13
C PRO A 112 2.13 3.72 -0.93
N LEU A 113 0.82 3.62 -0.68
CA LEU A 113 -0.21 4.03 -1.65
C LEU A 113 -0.55 5.52 -1.56
N VAL A 114 -0.43 6.13 -0.37
CA VAL A 114 -0.68 7.56 -0.16
C VAL A 114 0.58 8.38 -0.49
N ARG A 115 1.77 7.92 -0.07
CA ARG A 115 3.04 8.65 -0.27
C ARG A 115 4.13 7.73 -0.82
N PRO A 116 3.98 7.21 -2.05
CA PRO A 116 4.94 6.26 -2.64
C PRO A 116 6.39 6.79 -2.68
N HIS A 117 6.57 8.11 -2.85
CA HIS A 117 7.88 8.76 -2.87
C HIS A 117 8.62 8.75 -1.52
N ARG A 118 7.93 8.48 -0.41
CA ARG A 118 8.55 8.33 0.93
C ARG A 118 8.96 6.91 1.24
N VAL A 119 8.52 5.94 0.46
CA VAL A 119 8.94 4.55 0.59
C VAL A 119 10.20 4.35 -0.23
N ALA A 120 11.32 4.09 0.45
CA ALA A 120 12.56 3.73 -0.22
C ALA A 120 12.35 2.39 -0.96
N VAL A 121 12.18 2.45 -2.28
CA VAL A 121 12.08 1.25 -3.11
C VAL A 121 13.49 0.80 -3.44
N GLY A 122 13.93 -0.30 -2.82
CA GLY A 122 15.16 -0.97 -3.21
C GLY A 122 15.09 -1.45 -4.66
N LYS A 123 16.25 -1.61 -5.29
CA LYS A 123 16.30 -2.18 -6.65
C LYS A 123 15.69 -3.58 -6.63
N VAL A 124 14.72 -3.85 -7.50
CA VAL A 124 14.18 -5.19 -7.71
C VAL A 124 15.11 -5.95 -8.64
N GLU A 125 15.61 -7.08 -8.17
CA GLU A 125 16.56 -7.93 -8.90
C GLU A 125 15.99 -9.34 -9.11
N THR A 126 15.02 -9.74 -8.29
CA THR A 126 14.39 -11.06 -8.35
C THR A 126 12.87 -10.92 -8.49
N VAL A 127 12.25 -11.79 -9.27
CA VAL A 127 10.80 -12.01 -9.27
C VAL A 127 10.53 -13.44 -8.85
N VAL A 128 9.72 -13.61 -7.81
CA VAL A 128 9.21 -14.92 -7.39
C VAL A 128 7.81 -15.06 -7.98
N LEU A 129 7.68 -15.92 -8.99
CA LEU A 129 6.40 -16.24 -9.61
C LEU A 129 5.75 -17.41 -8.87
N ASP A 130 4.54 -17.18 -8.40
CA ASP A 130 3.74 -18.18 -7.71
C ASP A 130 2.51 -18.53 -8.54
N PRO A 131 2.59 -19.54 -9.42
CA PRO A 131 1.39 -20.07 -10.06
C PRO A 131 0.52 -20.75 -9.00
N GLY A 132 -0.67 -20.20 -8.76
CA GLY A 132 -1.62 -20.65 -7.76
C GLY A 132 -1.98 -22.13 -7.85
N HIS A 133 -2.45 -22.72 -6.76
CA HIS A 133 -2.92 -24.11 -6.70
C HIS A 133 -1.86 -25.15 -7.11
N GLY A 134 -2.28 -26.32 -7.62
CA GLY A 134 -1.41 -27.37 -8.14
C GLY A 134 -1.72 -28.75 -7.55
N GLY A 135 -1.45 -29.81 -8.30
CA GLY A 135 -1.70 -31.18 -7.89
C GLY A 135 -3.19 -31.42 -7.63
N HIS A 136 -3.52 -31.78 -6.39
CA HIS A 136 -4.88 -32.08 -5.95
C HIS A 136 -5.75 -30.82 -5.83
N ASP A 137 -5.15 -29.66 -5.58
CA ASP A 137 -5.84 -28.38 -5.58
C ASP A 137 -5.94 -27.87 -7.02
N LYS A 138 -7.17 -27.85 -7.55
CA LYS A 138 -7.45 -27.44 -8.93
C LYS A 138 -7.64 -25.93 -9.08
N GLY A 139 -7.91 -25.23 -7.97
CA GLY A 139 -8.50 -23.90 -8.00
C GLY A 139 -9.88 -23.89 -8.66
N GLN A 140 -10.26 -22.74 -9.20
CA GLN A 140 -11.52 -22.56 -9.91
C GLN A 140 -11.59 -23.43 -11.17
N VAL A 141 -12.74 -24.07 -11.37
CA VAL A 141 -13.00 -24.95 -12.52
C VAL A 141 -13.90 -24.24 -13.51
N SER A 142 -13.51 -24.25 -14.78
CA SER A 142 -14.31 -23.74 -15.89
C SER A 142 -14.49 -24.78 -16.98
N LYS A 143 -15.34 -24.50 -17.97
CA LYS A 143 -15.49 -25.33 -19.17
C LYS A 143 -14.21 -25.44 -20.02
N TYR A 144 -13.23 -24.55 -19.79
CA TYR A 144 -11.98 -24.51 -20.54
C TYR A 144 -10.82 -25.24 -19.84
N GLY A 145 -10.95 -25.56 -18.54
CA GLY A 145 -9.88 -26.16 -17.76
C GLY A 145 -9.87 -25.69 -16.30
N TYR A 146 -8.77 -26.02 -15.62
CA TYR A 146 -8.55 -25.70 -14.22
C TYR A 146 -7.64 -24.48 -14.06
N GLU A 147 -7.95 -23.62 -13.10
CA GLU A 147 -7.13 -22.45 -12.74
C GLU A 147 -5.65 -22.80 -12.58
N LYS A 148 -5.34 -23.94 -11.92
CA LYS A 148 -3.95 -24.39 -11.72
C LYS A 148 -3.15 -24.53 -13.02
N ASP A 149 -3.80 -24.89 -14.12
CA ASP A 149 -3.16 -25.14 -15.41
C ASP A 149 -2.88 -23.80 -16.11
N PHE A 150 -3.86 -22.90 -16.08
CA PHE A 150 -3.73 -21.55 -16.64
C PHE A 150 -2.67 -20.72 -15.88
N ALA A 151 -2.69 -20.77 -14.55
CA ALA A 151 -1.68 -20.09 -13.73
C ALA A 151 -0.26 -20.57 -14.04
N LEU A 152 -0.06 -21.89 -14.17
CA LEU A 152 1.25 -22.47 -14.50
C LEU A 152 1.71 -22.09 -15.92
N ASP A 153 0.81 -22.14 -16.90
CA ASP A 153 1.11 -21.78 -18.28
C ASP A 153 1.54 -20.30 -18.40
N VAL A 154 0.81 -19.40 -17.75
CA VAL A 154 1.17 -17.96 -17.71
C VAL A 154 2.50 -17.73 -17.03
N ALA A 155 2.76 -18.37 -15.88
CA ALA A 155 4.03 -18.22 -15.18
C ALA A 155 5.22 -18.71 -16.02
N ARG A 156 5.06 -19.84 -16.75
CA ARG A 156 6.08 -20.38 -17.67
C ARG A 156 6.37 -19.45 -18.84
N LYS A 157 5.35 -18.78 -19.39
CA LYS A 157 5.52 -17.78 -20.47
C LYS A 157 6.15 -16.49 -19.95
N LEU A 158 5.81 -16.07 -18.73
CA LEU A 158 6.32 -14.85 -18.12
C LEU A 158 7.80 -14.97 -17.71
N ARG A 159 8.23 -16.14 -17.22
CA ARG A 159 9.61 -16.40 -16.78
C ARG A 159 10.69 -15.96 -17.79
N PRO A 160 10.72 -16.43 -19.05
CA PRO A 160 11.75 -16.03 -20.00
C PRO A 160 11.70 -14.53 -20.35
N LEU A 161 10.51 -13.93 -20.35
CA LEU A 161 10.36 -12.49 -20.59
C LEU A 161 11.02 -11.66 -19.48
N LEU A 162 10.78 -12.02 -18.21
CA LEU A 162 11.43 -11.37 -17.07
C LEU A 162 12.95 -11.61 -17.06
N GLN A 163 13.39 -12.84 -17.34
CA GLN A 163 14.81 -13.17 -17.45
C GLN A 163 15.50 -12.35 -18.56
N SER A 164 14.84 -12.13 -19.70
CA SER A 164 15.36 -11.29 -20.79
C SER A 164 15.55 -9.82 -20.40
N LYS A 165 14.87 -9.36 -19.33
CA LYS A 165 15.03 -8.02 -18.75
C LYS A 165 16.10 -7.96 -17.65
N GLY A 166 16.87 -9.04 -17.46
CA GLY A 166 17.95 -9.10 -16.48
C GLY A 166 17.48 -9.42 -15.05
N LEU A 167 16.23 -9.86 -14.87
CA LEU A 167 15.70 -10.25 -13.57
C LEU A 167 15.96 -11.74 -13.30
N ARG A 168 16.36 -12.07 -12.09
CA ARG A 168 16.37 -13.46 -11.62
C ARG A 168 14.93 -13.90 -11.40
N VAL A 169 14.54 -15.08 -11.88
CA VAL A 169 13.18 -15.61 -11.67
C VAL A 169 13.23 -16.90 -10.87
N ILE A 170 12.45 -16.95 -9.79
CA ILE A 170 12.20 -18.15 -8.98
C ILE A 170 10.73 -18.50 -9.18
N MET A 171 10.40 -19.79 -9.34
CA MET A 171 9.01 -20.25 -9.36
C MET A 171 8.73 -21.08 -8.10
N THR A 172 7.57 -20.89 -7.46
CA THR A 172 7.17 -21.72 -6.31
C THR A 172 6.89 -23.16 -6.71
N ARG A 173 6.39 -23.37 -7.93
CA ARG A 173 6.32 -24.68 -8.61
C ARG A 173 6.59 -24.54 -10.10
N GLU A 174 7.25 -25.53 -10.68
CA GLU A 174 7.54 -25.60 -12.12
C GLU A 174 6.71 -26.68 -12.85
N GLY A 175 5.92 -27.46 -12.11
CA GLY A 175 5.05 -28.51 -12.62
C GLY A 175 3.69 -28.56 -11.91
N ASP A 176 2.90 -29.59 -12.22
CA ASP A 176 1.59 -29.81 -11.60
C ASP A 176 1.72 -30.61 -10.29
N TYR A 177 2.12 -29.91 -9.23
CA TYR A 177 2.15 -30.44 -7.86
C TYR A 177 1.73 -29.34 -6.89
N PHE A 178 1.15 -29.75 -5.76
CA PHE A 178 0.70 -28.83 -4.72
C PHE A 178 1.89 -28.28 -3.94
N VAL A 179 1.87 -26.98 -3.65
CA VAL A 179 2.80 -26.32 -2.73
C VAL A 179 1.99 -25.64 -1.62
N PRO A 180 2.22 -25.95 -0.33
CA PRO A 180 1.54 -25.29 0.79
C PRO A 180 1.78 -23.78 0.80
N LEU A 181 0.80 -23.00 1.28
CA LEU A 181 0.87 -21.54 1.29
C LEU A 181 2.08 -21.01 2.08
N GLU A 182 2.39 -21.64 3.22
CA GLU A 182 3.52 -21.29 4.06
C GLU A 182 4.85 -21.50 3.33
N VAL A 183 4.95 -22.57 2.54
CA VAL A 183 6.14 -22.87 1.74
C VAL A 183 6.32 -21.84 0.62
N ARG A 184 5.22 -21.42 -0.04
CA ARG A 184 5.26 -20.34 -1.05
C ARG A 184 5.82 -19.05 -0.44
N ALA A 185 5.34 -18.68 0.76
CA ALA A 185 5.82 -17.51 1.50
C ALA A 185 7.28 -17.65 1.94
N GLN A 186 7.71 -18.85 2.38
CA GLN A 186 9.10 -19.11 2.74
C GLN A 186 10.04 -18.95 1.53
N ILE A 187 9.67 -19.45 0.35
CA ILE A 187 10.43 -19.27 -0.89
C ILE A 187 10.58 -17.78 -1.20
N ALA A 188 9.49 -17.00 -1.06
CA ALA A 188 9.51 -15.56 -1.29
C ALA A 188 10.43 -14.83 -0.29
N ASN A 189 10.31 -15.13 1.00
CA ASN A 189 11.07 -14.49 2.07
C ASN A 189 12.56 -14.84 2.04
N ALA A 190 12.94 -16.00 1.50
CA ALA A 190 14.33 -16.38 1.31
C ALA A 190 15.00 -15.60 0.14
N ALA A 191 14.22 -15.02 -0.77
CA ALA A 191 14.73 -14.21 -1.85
C ALA A 191 15.02 -12.77 -1.39
N ARG A 192 16.20 -12.25 -1.73
CA ARG A 192 16.55 -10.85 -1.51
C ARG A 192 16.15 -10.00 -2.71
N ASN A 193 15.85 -8.72 -2.46
CA ASN A 193 15.54 -7.74 -3.50
C ASN A 193 14.47 -8.25 -4.47
N SER A 194 13.43 -8.90 -3.93
CA SER A 194 12.44 -9.61 -4.71
C SER A 194 11.06 -8.97 -4.66
N VAL A 195 10.34 -9.10 -5.77
CA VAL A 195 8.87 -8.97 -5.80
C VAL A 195 8.26 -10.37 -5.90
N PHE A 196 7.21 -10.63 -5.13
CA PHE A 196 6.41 -11.83 -5.22
C PHE A 196 5.16 -11.55 -6.04
N VAL A 197 4.89 -12.38 -7.05
CA VAL A 197 3.72 -12.25 -7.93
C VAL A 197 2.99 -13.59 -7.93
N SER A 198 1.83 -13.63 -7.26
CA SER A 198 0.93 -14.78 -7.31
C SER A 198 -0.05 -14.63 -8.47
N ILE A 199 -0.24 -15.70 -9.23
CA ILE A 199 -1.04 -15.73 -10.46
C ILE A 199 -2.20 -16.69 -10.26
N HIS A 200 -3.42 -16.17 -10.40
CA HIS A 200 -4.71 -16.84 -10.15
C HIS A 200 -5.73 -16.43 -11.22
N PHE A 201 -6.83 -17.20 -11.38
CA PHE A 201 -7.89 -16.99 -12.38
C PHE A 201 -9.28 -17.27 -11.85
#